data_AF-A0A660PTH0-F1
#
_entry.id   AF-A0A660PTH0-F1
#
_cell.length_a   1.000
_cell.length_b   1.000
_cell.length_c   1.000
_cell.angle_alpha   90.00
_cell.angle_beta   90.00
_cell.angle_gamma   90.00
#
_symmetry.space_group_name_H-M   'P 1'
#
loop_
_entity.id
_entity.type
_entity.pdbx_description
1 polymer ?
#
loop_
_entity_poly.entity_id
_entity_poly.type
_entity_poly.pdbx_seq_one_letter_code
_entity_poly.pdbx_strand_id
1 'polypeptide(L)' 'MKKFLSKIWSGWKRFAHILGRVNTEIILFLFYYLVFTPFGAALKLFGYDPLGSKVKGDSGWREVKIGEFDPEKASHQS' A
#
# COMPACT_ATOMS: atom_id res chain seq x y z
N MET A 1 -31.30 8.32 40.36
CA MET A 1 -30.34 7.29 39.88
C MET A 1 -30.58 6.82 38.44
N LYS A 2 -31.81 6.43 38.03
CA LYS A 2 -32.11 5.93 36.67
C LYS A 2 -31.74 6.88 35.50
N LYS A 3 -31.87 8.21 35.70
CA LYS A 3 -31.50 9.23 34.69
C LYS A 3 -29.98 9.33 34.41
N PHE A 4 -29.14 8.97 35.39
CA PHE A 4 -27.69 9.01 35.19
C PHE A 4 -27.22 7.85 34.32
N LEU A 5 -27.72 6.64 34.61
CA LEU A 5 -27.45 5.46 33.78
C LEU A 5 -27.97 5.63 32.35
N SER A 6 -29.14 6.26 32.16
CA SER A 6 -29.66 6.50 30.81
C SER A 6 -28.81 7.50 30.01
N LYS A 7 -28.22 8.50 30.67
CA LYS A 7 -27.35 9.49 30.03
C LYS A 7 -26.00 8.89 29.64
N ILE A 8 -25.42 8.08 30.52
CA ILE A 8 -24.20 7.30 30.24
C ILE A 8 -24.44 6.31 29.10
N TRP A 9 -25.57 5.59 29.11
CA TRP A 9 -25.94 4.66 28.05
C TRP A 9 -26.13 5.36 26.69
N SER A 10 -26.73 6.55 26.69
CA SER A 10 -26.85 7.38 25.49
C SER A 10 -25.48 7.79 24.94
N GLY A 11 -24.54 8.17 25.81
CA GLY A 11 -23.17 8.50 25.42
C GLY A 11 -22.43 7.28 24.86
N TRP A 12 -22.56 6.14 25.54
CA TRP A 12 -21.96 4.87 25.14
C TRP A 12 -22.42 4.41 23.75
N LYS A 13 -23.72 4.53 23.45
CA LYS A 13 -24.25 4.19 22.12
C LYS A 13 -23.64 5.04 21.01
N ARG A 14 -23.47 6.35 21.23
CA ARG A 14 -22.80 7.24 20.26
C ARG A 14 -21.35 6.84 20.03
N PHE A 15 -20.63 6.53 21.12
CA PHE A 15 -19.25 6.07 21.05
C PHE A 15 -19.13 4.75 20.27
N ALA A 16 -19.96 3.76 20.58
CA ALA A 16 -19.99 2.48 19.87
C ALA A 16 -20.29 2.65 18.37
N HIS A 17 -21.16 3.60 18.01
CA HIS A 17 -21.50 3.87 16.61
C HIS A 17 -20.31 4.48 15.83
N ILE A 18 -19.54 5.35 16.48
CA ILE A 18 -18.33 5.93 15.89
C ILE A 18 -17.24 4.87 15.78
N LEU A 19 -17.04 4.08 16.83
CA LEU A 19 -16.12 2.95 16.84
C LEU A 19 -16.43 1.97 15.72
N GLY A 20 -17.70 1.55 15.57
CA GLY A 20 -18.11 0.63 14.50
C GLY A 20 -17.80 1.17 13.10
N ARG A 21 -17.98 2.48 12.89
CA ARG A 21 -17.68 3.14 11.62
C ARG A 21 -16.19 3.32 11.34
N VAL A 22 -15.34 3.35 12.36
CA VAL A 22 -13.88 3.54 12.18
C VAL A 22 -13.13 2.21 12.25
N ASN A 23 -13.72 1.20 12.88
CA ASN A 23 -13.08 -0.09 13.13
C ASN A 23 -12.75 -0.83 11.84
N THR A 24 -13.64 -0.78 10.84
CA THR A 24 -13.40 -1.44 9.55
C THR A 24 -12.18 -0.88 8.83
N GLU A 25 -12.04 0.45 8.81
CA GLU A 25 -10.94 1.16 8.19
C GLU A 25 -9.65 0.97 8.99
N ILE A 26 -9.72 1.00 10.33
CA ILE A 26 -8.56 0.75 11.20
C ILE A 26 -8.06 -0.68 11.04
N ILE A 27 -8.93 -1.68 11.10
CA ILE A 27 -8.55 -3.09 10.95
C ILE A 27 -7.93 -3.31 9.57
N LEU A 28 -8.55 -2.77 8.52
CA LEU A 28 -8.03 -2.88 7.16
C LEU A 28 -6.67 -2.19 7.04
N PHE A 29 -6.56 -0.95 7.51
CA PHE A 29 -5.30 -0.20 7.52
C PHE A 29 -4.20 -0.97 8.25
N LEU A 30 -4.47 -1.45 9.47
CA LEU A 30 -3.50 -2.21 10.27
C LEU A 30 -3.12 -3.52 9.57
N PHE A 31 -4.06 -4.23 8.98
CA PHE A 31 -3.78 -5.46 8.22
C PHE A 31 -2.84 -5.16 7.05
N TYR A 32 -3.17 -4.16 6.22
CA TYR A 32 -2.32 -3.77 5.10
C TYR A 32 -0.94 -3.32 5.57
N TYR A 33 -0.89 -2.49 6.60
CA TYR A 33 0.36 -1.97 7.14
C TYR A 33 1.23 -3.10 7.71
N LEU A 34 0.68 -3.99 8.52
CA LEU A 34 1.42 -5.09 9.16
C LEU A 34 1.80 -6.22 8.20
N VAL A 35 1.12 -6.38 7.07
CA VAL A 35 1.47 -7.41 6.08
C VAL A 35 2.39 -6.84 5.00
N PHE A 36 1.97 -5.76 4.34
CA PHE A 36 2.70 -5.23 3.18
C PHE A 36 3.95 -4.43 3.56
N THR A 37 3.96 -3.71 4.69
CA THR A 37 5.14 -2.95 5.13
C THR A 37 6.32 -3.87 5.44
N PRO A 38 6.20 -4.91 6.30
CA PRO A 38 7.32 -5.80 6.53
C PRO A 38 7.64 -6.65 5.30
N PHE A 39 6.67 -6.95 4.44
CA PHE A 39 6.95 -7.59 3.15
C PHE A 39 7.88 -6.73 2.29
N GLY A 40 7.55 -5.45 2.07
CA GLY A 40 8.43 -4.52 1.34
C GLY A 40 9.77 -4.29 2.04
N ALA A 41 9.78 -4.21 3.37
CA ALA A 41 11.01 -4.12 4.15
C ALA A 41 11.87 -5.38 3.99
N ALA A 42 11.28 -6.57 3.96
CA ALA A 42 11.97 -7.83 3.71
C ALA A 42 12.56 -7.86 2.31
N LEU A 43 11.80 -7.48 1.27
CA LEU A 43 12.33 -7.38 -0.11
C LEU A 43 13.55 -6.45 -0.16
N LYS A 44 13.47 -5.29 0.51
CA LYS A 44 14.58 -4.34 0.61
C LYS A 44 15.79 -4.91 1.37
N LEU A 45 15.56 -5.64 2.46
CA LEU A 45 16.61 -6.29 3.25
C LEU A 45 17.33 -7.39 2.44
N PHE A 46 16.58 -8.18 1.66
CA PHE A 46 17.14 -9.19 0.77
C PHE A 46 17.71 -8.61 -0.54
N GLY A 47 17.69 -7.29 -0.72
CA GLY A 47 18.24 -6.62 -1.90
C GLY A 47 17.44 -6.86 -3.19
N TYR A 48 16.21 -7.37 -3.07
CA TYR A 48 15.31 -7.60 -4.19
C TYR A 48 14.67 -6.27 -4.63
N ASP A 49 15.06 -5.78 -5.81
CA ASP A 49 14.50 -4.59 -6.45
C ASP A 49 13.68 -5.01 -7.68
N PRO A 50 12.38 -5.32 -7.50
CA PRO A 50 11.53 -5.81 -8.59
C PRO A 50 11.31 -4.78 -9.68
N LEU A 51 11.40 -3.48 -9.37
CA LEU A 51 11.26 -2.41 -10.34
C LEU A 51 12.58 -2.01 -11.00
N GLY A 52 13.72 -2.55 -10.56
CA GLY A 52 15.05 -2.08 -11.00
C GLY A 52 15.19 -0.56 -10.80
N SER A 53 14.53 -0.04 -9.76
CA SER A 53 14.32 1.37 -9.48
C SER A 53 15.54 2.07 -8.91
N LYS A 54 16.68 1.36 -8.75
CA LYS A 54 17.98 2.02 -8.57
C LYS A 54 18.27 2.90 -9.78
N VAL A 55 17.88 4.17 -9.67
CA VAL A 55 18.30 5.26 -10.55
C VAL A 55 19.83 5.34 -10.44
N LYS A 56 20.52 4.61 -11.33
CA LYS A 56 21.96 4.69 -11.48
C LYS A 56 22.23 5.85 -12.45
N GLY A 57 22.29 7.07 -11.93
CA GLY A 57 22.70 8.26 -12.70
C GLY A 57 21.83 9.50 -12.45
N ASP A 58 22.24 10.65 -12.99
CA ASP A 58 21.53 11.92 -12.89
C ASP A 58 20.24 11.98 -13.73
N SER A 59 19.94 10.94 -14.51
CA SER A 59 18.75 10.87 -15.35
C SER A 59 18.03 9.53 -15.24
N GLY A 60 16.70 9.55 -15.30
CA GLY A 60 15.85 8.35 -15.29
C GLY A 60 15.85 7.57 -16.61
N TRP A 61 16.69 7.95 -17.57
CA TRP A 61 16.81 7.27 -18.84
C TRP A 61 17.61 5.98 -18.66
N ARG A 62 17.04 4.86 -19.11
CA ARG A 62 17.80 3.62 -19.25
C ARG A 62 18.52 3.64 -20.60
N GLU A 63 19.82 3.39 -20.59
CA GLU A 63 20.57 3.16 -21.81
C GLU A 63 20.00 1.93 -22.54
N VAL A 64 19.29 2.17 -23.63
CA VAL A 64 18.88 1.12 -24.54
C VAL A 64 20.13 0.70 -25.31
N LYS A 65 20.57 -0.55 -25.15
CA LYS A 65 21.61 -1.11 -26.01
C LYS A 65 21.08 -1.14 -27.44
N ILE A 66 21.55 -0.24 -28.29
CA ILE A 66 21.29 -0.24 -29.73
C ILE A 66 22.09 -1.40 -30.31
N GLY A 67 21.54 -2.61 -30.24
CA GLY A 67 22.29 -3.82 -30.55
C GLY A 67 21.46 -5.09 -30.56
N GLU A 68 20.24 -5.02 -31.08
CA GLU A 68 19.55 -6.11 -31.78
C GLU A 68 18.24 -5.52 -32.31
N PHE A 69 18.21 -5.19 -33.60
CA PHE A 69 16.95 -4.92 -34.27
C PHE A 69 16.19 -6.23 -34.32
N ASP A 70 15.12 -6.32 -33.53
CA ASP A 70 14.21 -7.46 -33.51
C ASP A 70 13.06 -7.18 -34.50
N PRO A 71 13.15 -7.67 -35.75
CA PRO A 71 12.13 -7.44 -36.76
C PRO A 71 10.76 -7.99 -36.36
N GLU A 72 10.72 -8.97 -35.45
CA GLU A 72 9.49 -9.59 -34.97
C GLU A 72 8.69 -8.60 -34.10
N LYS A 73 9.36 -7.85 -33.21
CA LYS A 73 8.71 -6.79 -32.41
C LYS A 73 8.18 -5.63 -33.25
N ALA A 74 8.87 -5.27 -34.33
CA ALA A 74 8.47 -4.17 -35.21
C ALA A 74 7.20 -4.52 -36.03
N SER A 75 6.96 -5.81 -36.28
CA SER A 75 5.82 -6.28 -37.08
C SER A 75 4.46 -6.16 -36.38
N HIS A 76 4.45 -6.09 -35.05
CA HIS A 76 3.23 -5.96 -34.25
C HIS A 76 2.77 -4.51 -34.02
N GLN A 77 3.55 -3.53 -34.48
CA GLN A 77 3.30 -2.11 -34.22
C GLN A 77 2.69 -1.35 -35.41
N SER A 78 2.41 -2.04 -36.52
CA SER A 78 1.74 -1.50 -37.72
C SER A 78 0.25 -1.80 -37.78
#